data_AF-X1L1Z6-F1
#
_entry.id   AF-X1L1Z6-F1
#
_cell.length_a   1.000
_cell.length_b   1.000
_cell.length_c   1.000
_cell.angle_alpha   90.00
_cell.angle_beta   90.00
_cell.angle_gamma   90.00
#
_symmetry.space_group_name_H-M   'P 1'
#
loop_
_entity.id
_entity.type
_entity.pdbx_description
1 polymer ?
#
loop_
_entity_poly.entity_id
_entity_poly.type
_entity_poly.pdbx_seq_one_letter_code
_entity_poly.pdbx_strand_id
1 'polypeptide(L)'
;WMSTFQVQIAMRRLYALKNKTTRDILEELEAEKAVIQERDDKTQMFRWGSTKEGVEFWIGKTENIPASTVLVAATSACVRE
;
A
#
# COMPACT_ATOMS: atom_id res chain seq x y z
N TRP A 1 -1.30 3.12 -4.84
CA TRP A 1 -1.91 4.28 -4.16
C TRP A 1 -3.32 3.94 -3.72
N MET A 2 -3.61 3.99 -2.42
CA MET A 2 -4.93 3.68 -1.84
C MET A 2 -5.35 4.76 -0.85
N SER A 3 -6.63 5.12 -0.80
CA SER A 3 -7.13 6.00 0.26
C SER A 3 -7.13 5.29 1.61
N THR A 4 -7.12 6.04 2.72
CA THR A 4 -7.23 5.46 4.07
C THR A 4 -8.44 4.52 4.20
N PHE A 5 -9.56 4.86 3.56
CA PHE A 5 -10.76 4.03 3.55
C PHE A 5 -10.52 2.68 2.84
N GLN A 6 -9.89 2.70 1.67
CA GLN A 6 -9.57 1.49 0.92
C GLN A 6 -8.61 0.59 1.71
N VAL A 7 -7.58 1.17 2.35
CA VAL A 7 -6.63 0.41 3.19
C VAL A 7 -7.36 -0.22 4.38
N GLN A 8 -8.22 0.52 5.08
CA GLN A 8 -9.00 -0.01 6.20
C GLN A 8 -9.93 -1.16 5.78
N ILE A 9 -10.57 -1.08 4.61
CA ILE A 9 -11.38 -2.18 4.08
C ILE A 9 -10.51 -3.41 3.79
N ALA A 10 -9.38 -3.22 3.10
CA ALA A 10 -8.48 -4.32 2.76
C ALA A 10 -7.95 -5.02 4.03
N MET A 11 -7.44 -4.26 5.00
CA MET A 11 -6.90 -4.80 6.25
C MET A 11 -7.97 -5.50 7.09
N ARG A 12 -9.21 -4.99 7.08
CA ARG A 12 -10.32 -5.67 7.75
C ARG A 12 -10.71 -6.97 7.05
N ARG A 13 -10.74 -7.00 5.72
CA ARG A 13 -11.18 -8.18 4.95
C ARG A 13 -10.13 -9.29 4.92
N LEU A 14 -8.86 -8.93 4.77
CA LEU A 14 -7.77 -9.89 4.62
C LEU A 14 -7.23 -10.37 5.97
N TYR A 15 -7.17 -9.46 6.96
CA TYR A 15 -6.47 -9.70 8.22
C TYR A 15 -7.34 -9.45 9.47
N ALA A 16 -8.65 -9.21 9.30
CA ALA A 16 -9.59 -8.95 10.39
C ALA A 16 -9.19 -7.79 11.33
N LEU A 17 -8.40 -6.83 10.84
CA LEU A 17 -7.93 -5.71 11.65
C LEU A 17 -9.00 -4.62 11.84
N LYS A 18 -8.98 -4.00 13.02
CA LYS A 18 -9.84 -2.85 13.35
C LYS A 18 -9.26 -1.56 12.75
N ASN A 19 -10.14 -0.61 12.44
CA ASN A 19 -9.76 0.68 11.85
C ASN A 19 -8.72 1.46 12.65
N LYS A 20 -8.80 1.39 13.99
CA LYS A 20 -7.84 2.06 14.89
C LYS A 20 -6.45 1.45 14.69
N THR A 21 -6.33 0.14 14.85
CA THR A 21 -5.09 -0.61 14.65
C THR A 21 -4.50 -0.37 13.26
N THR A 22 -5.32 -0.31 12.21
CA THR A 22 -4.83 0.02 10.86
C THR A 22 -4.25 1.42 10.76
N ARG A 23 -4.78 2.42 11.46
CA ARG A 23 -4.21 3.77 11.49
C ARG A 23 -2.90 3.80 12.26
N ASP A 24 -2.87 3.18 13.43
CA ASP A 24 -1.66 3.08 14.24
C ASP A 24 -0.51 2.45 13.42
N ILE A 25 -0.79 1.36 12.67
CA ILE A 25 0.19 0.74 11.76
C ILE A 25 0.62 1.70 10.64
N LEU A 26 -0.30 2.45 10.03
CA LEU A 26 0.06 3.37 8.94
C LEU A 26 0.95 4.52 9.44
N GLU A 27 0.69 5.03 10.65
CA GLU A 27 1.51 6.06 11.30
C GLU A 27 2.92 5.54 11.62
N GLU A 28 3.04 4.30 12.12
CA GLU A 28 4.33 3.63 12.35
C GLU A 28 5.12 3.47 11.04
N LEU A 29 4.47 2.96 9.98
CA LEU A 29 5.11 2.76 8.68
C LEU A 29 5.53 4.07 8.00
N GLU A 30 4.79 5.16 8.23
CA GLU A 30 5.15 6.50 7.75
C GLU A 30 6.34 7.06 8.52
N ALA A 31 6.39 6.86 9.84
CA ALA A 31 7.54 7.25 10.67
C ALA A 31 8.83 6.53 10.24
N GLU A 32 8.73 5.27 9.83
CA GLU A 32 9.83 4.49 9.26
C GLU A 32 10.15 4.83 7.80
N LYS A 33 9.39 5.74 7.17
CA LYS A 33 9.47 6.10 5.74
C LYS A 33 9.27 4.90 4.80
N ALA A 34 8.59 3.86 5.26
CA ALA A 34 8.24 2.71 4.43
C ALA A 34 7.01 2.98 3.56
N VAL A 35 6.14 3.88 4.01
CA VAL A 35 5.02 4.44 3.24
C VAL A 35 5.04 5.96 3.28
N ILE A 36 4.35 6.57 2.34
CA ILE A 36 4.12 8.02 2.26
C ILE A 36 2.63 8.30 2.08
N GLN A 37 2.19 9.37 2.74
CA GLN A 37 0.89 9.96 2.49
C GLN A 37 1.04 11.15 1.54
N GLU A 38 0.41 11.07 0.37
CA GLU A 38 0.35 12.16 -0.59
C GLU A 38 -1.07 12.64 -0.81
N ARG A 39 -1.24 13.94 -1.01
CA ARG A 39 -2.52 14.52 -1.42
C ARG A 39 -2.60 14.49 -2.94
N ASP A 40 -3.61 13.82 -3.47
CA ASP A 40 -3.91 13.84 -4.90
C ASP A 40 -4.51 15.21 -5.27
N ASP A 41 -3.81 16.00 -6.07
CA ASP A 41 -4.24 17.35 -6.46
C ASP A 41 -5.57 17.38 -7.21
N LYS A 42 -5.94 16.30 -7.91
CA LYS A 42 -7.19 16.25 -8.69
C LYS A 42 -8.39 15.94 -7.81
N THR A 43 -8.23 15.01 -6.88
CA THR A 43 -9.33 14.56 -6.01
C THR A 43 -9.31 15.22 -4.63
N GLN A 44 -8.25 15.95 -4.32
CA GLN A 44 -7.95 16.56 -3.02
C GLN A 44 -7.91 15.53 -1.86
N MET A 45 -7.86 14.23 -2.17
CA MET A 45 -7.85 13.14 -1.21
C MET A 45 -6.44 12.70 -0.85
N PHE A 46 -6.22 12.39 0.42
CA PHE A 46 -4.99 11.76 0.87
C PHE A 46 -4.97 10.28 0.49
N ARG A 47 -3.84 9.84 -0.06
CA ARG A 47 -3.59 8.47 -0.48
C ARG A 47 -2.24 8.00 0.04
N TRP A 48 -2.18 6.71 0.33
CA TRP A 48 -1.00 6.01 0.79
C TRP A 48 -0.31 5.31 -0.37
N GLY A 49 1.00 5.44 -0.44
CA GLY A 49 1.89 4.73 -1.36
C GLY A 49 3.08 4.17 -0.61
N SER A 50 3.64 3.05 -1.08
CA SER A 50 4.88 2.52 -0.54
C SER A 50 6.08 3.25 -1.15
N THR A 51 7.12 3.47 -0.34
CA THR A 51 8.40 3.98 -0.83
C THR A 51 9.24 2.84 -1.42
N LYS A 52 10.29 3.19 -2.16
CA LYS A 52 11.22 2.19 -2.69
C LYS A 52 11.90 1.44 -1.56
N GLU A 53 12.36 2.17 -0.54
CA GLU A 53 13.05 1.66 0.62
C GLU A 53 12.15 0.72 1.45
N GLY A 54 10.87 1.08 1.63
CA GLY A 54 9.91 0.23 2.33
C GLY A 54 9.63 -1.09 1.61
N VAL A 55 9.48 -1.05 0.28
CA VAL A 55 9.29 -2.26 -0.53
C VAL A 55 10.52 -3.16 -0.48
N GLU A 56 11.71 -2.58 -0.60
CA GLU A 56 12.98 -3.32 -0.52
C GLU A 56 13.18 -3.96 0.87
N PHE A 57 12.71 -3.31 1.94
CA PHE A 57 12.77 -3.87 3.29
C PHE A 57 11.83 -5.06 3.48
N TRP A 58 10.57 -4.99 3.03
CA TRP A 58 9.59 -6.06 3.25
C TRP A 58 9.78 -7.27 2.33
N ILE A 59 10.15 -7.02 1.07
CA ILE A 59 10.17 -8.04 0.01
C ILE A 59 11.61 -8.42 -0.36
N GLY A 60 12.59 -7.60 0.01
CA GLY A 60 13.96 -7.70 -0.49
C GLY A 60 14.12 -6.98 -1.83
N LYS A 61 15.27 -7.17 -2.50
CA LYS A 61 15.50 -6.64 -3.84
C LYS A 61 14.38 -7.11 -4.77
N THR A 62 13.81 -6.19 -5.55
CA THR A 62 12.71 -6.46 -6.50
C THR A 62 13.04 -7.56 -7.51
N GLU A 63 14.34 -7.81 -7.75
CA GLU A 63 14.91 -8.93 -8.50
C GLU A 63 14.47 -10.31 -7.99
N ASN A 64 14.16 -10.43 -6.70
CA ASN A 64 13.76 -11.67 -6.05
C ASN A 64 12.24 -11.93 -6.09
N ILE A 65 11.45 -10.98 -6.59
CA ILE A 65 10.00 -11.14 -6.69
C ILE A 65 9.71 -12.11 -7.85
N PRO A 66 9.00 -13.23 -7.61
CA PRO A 66 8.66 -14.15 -8.69
C PRO A 66 7.94 -13.45 -9.84
N ALA A 67 8.35 -13.74 -11.07
CA ALA A 67 7.79 -13.10 -12.28
C ALA A 67 6.26 -13.26 -12.39
N SER A 68 5.71 -14.35 -11.85
CA SER A 68 4.25 -14.57 -11.76
C SER A 68 3.56 -13.51 -10.89
N THR A 69 4.15 -13.12 -9.76
CA THR A 69 3.62 -12.07 -8.89
C THR A 69 3.68 -10.70 -9.56
N VAL A 70 4.77 -10.41 -10.27
CA VAL A 70 4.91 -9.18 -11.07
C VAL A 70 3.86 -9.13 -12.17
N LEU A 71 3.65 -10.27 -12.87
CA LEU A 71 2.65 -10.39 -13.92
C LEU A 71 1.23 -10.17 -13.40
N VAL A 72 0.87 -10.78 -12.26
CA VAL A 72 -0.44 -10.56 -11.63
C VAL A 72 -0.61 -9.10 -11.22
N ALA A 73 0.39 -8.49 -10.57
CA ALA A 73 0.32 -7.07 -10.17
C ALA A 73 0.16 -6.14 -11.39
N ALA A 74 0.92 -6.38 -12.46
CA ALA A 74 0.83 -5.62 -13.71
C ALA A 74 -0.53 -5.81 -14.39
N THR A 75 -1.04 -7.04 -14.43
CA THR A 75 -2.36 -7.35 -15.00
C THR A 75 -3.46 -6.66 -14.21
N SER A 76 -3.44 -6.77 -12.88
CA SER A 76 -4.41 -6.10 -12.00
C SER A 76 -4.39 -4.58 -12.13
N ALA A 77 -3.24 -3.96 -12.39
CA ALA A 77 -3.14 -2.53 -12.63
C ALA A 77 -3.76 -2.09 -13.97
N CYS A 78 -3.92 -3.00 -14.93
CA CYS A 78 -4.48 -2.74 -16.26
C CYS A 78 -5.97 -3.09 -16.38
N VAL A 79 -6.56 -3.76 -15.38
CA VAL A 79 -8.00 -3.99 -15.36
C VAL A 79 -8.69 -2.66 -15.04
N ARG A 80 -9.44 -2.14 -16.02
CA ARG A 80 -10.41 -1.06 -15.79
C ARG A 80 -11.71 -1.69 -15.29
N GLU A 81 -12.20 -1.23 -14.15
CA GLU A 81 -13.60 -1.46 -13.74
C GLU A 81 -14.57 -0.75 -14.70
#